data_AF-A0A6D0INJ5-F1
#
_entry.id   AF-A0A6D0INJ5-F1
#
_cell.length_a   1.000
_cell.length_b   1.000
_cell.length_c   1.000
_cell.angle_alpha   90.00
_cell.angle_beta   90.00
_cell.angle_gamma   90.00
#
_symmetry.space_group_name_H-M   'P 1'
#
loop_
_entity.id
_entity.type
_entity.pdbx_description
1 polymer ?
#
loop_
_entity_poly.entity_id
_entity_poly.type
_entity_poly.pdbx_seq_one_letter_code
_entity_poly.pdbx_strand_id
1 'polypeptide(L)'
;GCNPLWGMSDEQIQQWRALGTRFIQVVPEVQIHTAQDNHDGVLRVGDTQGRLRSWFAQHNASLVVIRPDRFVAATAIPQTLGKTLNKLASVMTLTSPDADVSVEKVA
;
A
#
# COMPACT_ATOMS: atom_id res chain seq x y z
N GLY A 1 14.69 -1.31 -0.78
CA GLY A 1 13.31 -0.84 -0.48
C GLY A 1 12.68 -1.79 0.53
N CYS A 2 11.69 -1.33 1.30
CA CYS A 2 10.97 -2.19 2.25
C CYS A 2 9.94 -3.05 1.51
N ASN A 3 9.79 -4.33 1.87
CA ASN A 3 8.73 -5.19 1.34
C ASN A 3 7.38 -4.73 1.94
N PRO A 4 6.40 -4.30 1.12
CA PRO A 4 5.11 -3.80 1.60
C PRO A 4 4.17 -4.90 2.15
N LEU A 5 4.51 -6.18 1.96
CA LEU A 5 3.77 -7.33 2.49
C LEU A 5 4.32 -7.82 3.84
N TRP A 6 5.48 -7.32 4.28
CA TRP A 6 6.12 -7.81 5.49
C TRP A 6 5.25 -7.52 6.72
N GLY A 7 4.98 -8.55 7.51
CA GLY A 7 4.16 -8.44 8.72
C GLY A 7 2.64 -8.45 8.45
N MET A 8 2.21 -8.74 7.23
CA MET A 8 0.81 -9.04 6.90
C MET A 8 0.58 -10.56 6.82
N SER A 9 -0.62 -11.01 7.20
CA SER A 9 -1.07 -12.37 6.89
C SER A 9 -1.57 -12.49 5.45
N ASP A 10 -1.62 -13.71 4.91
CA ASP A 10 -2.17 -13.96 3.57
C ASP A 10 -3.62 -13.48 3.43
N GLU A 11 -4.43 -13.66 4.48
CA GLU A 11 -5.82 -13.17 4.52
C GLU A 11 -5.86 -11.64 4.39
N GLN A 12 -5.02 -10.91 5.11
CA GLN A 12 -4.92 -9.46 4.97
C GLN A 12 -4.49 -9.08 3.57
N ILE A 13 -3.49 -9.75 3.01
CA ILE A 13 -3.02 -9.46 1.64
C ILE A 13 -4.16 -9.64 0.64
N GLN A 14 -4.93 -10.73 0.73
CA GLN A 14 -6.07 -10.96 -0.16
C GLN A 14 -7.19 -9.95 0.05
N GLN A 15 -7.53 -9.61 1.29
CA GLN A 15 -8.54 -8.60 1.60
C GLN A 15 -8.19 -7.25 0.95
N TRP A 16 -6.95 -6.79 1.10
CA TRP A 16 -6.52 -5.51 0.51
C TRP A 16 -6.43 -5.57 -1.02
N ARG A 17 -6.04 -6.72 -1.61
CA ARG A 17 -6.10 -6.94 -3.06
C ARG A 17 -7.52 -6.86 -3.60
N ALA A 18 -8.50 -7.46 -2.91
CA ALA A 18 -9.91 -7.43 -3.29
C ALA A 18 -10.49 -6.01 -3.32
N LEU A 19 -9.93 -5.10 -2.51
CA LEU A 19 -10.26 -3.66 -2.52
C LEU A 19 -9.56 -2.87 -3.64
N GLY A 20 -8.79 -3.53 -4.51
CA GLY A 20 -8.02 -2.88 -5.58
C GLY A 20 -6.69 -2.27 -5.14
N THR A 21 -6.20 -2.62 -3.95
CA THR A 21 -4.93 -2.07 -3.43
C THR A 21 -3.75 -2.57 -4.27
N ARG A 22 -2.86 -1.64 -4.63
CA ARG A 22 -1.58 -1.95 -5.27
C ARG A 22 -0.47 -1.90 -4.23
N PHE A 23 0.25 -3.00 -4.09
CA PHE A 23 1.44 -3.06 -3.23
C PHE A 23 2.65 -2.58 -4.03
N ILE A 24 3.34 -1.57 -3.50
CA ILE A 24 4.45 -0.92 -4.20
C ILE A 24 5.70 -0.94 -3.32
N GLN A 25 6.79 -1.45 -3.88
CA GLN A 25 8.11 -1.37 -3.28
C GLN A 25 8.92 -0.27 -3.98
N VAL A 26 9.27 0.75 -3.22
CA VAL A 26 10.13 1.83 -3.70
C VAL A 26 11.59 1.47 -3.42
N VAL A 27 12.44 1.59 -4.44
CA VAL A 27 13.89 1.40 -4.36
C VAL A 27 14.60 2.61 -4.95
N PRO A 28 15.84 2.95 -4.55
CA PRO A 28 16.67 3.87 -5.31
C PRO A 28 16.75 3.45 -6.78
N GLU A 29 16.79 4.42 -7.70
CA GLU A 29 16.83 4.14 -9.14
C GLU A 29 17.93 3.15 -9.54
N VAL A 30 19.12 3.31 -8.98
CA VAL A 30 20.27 2.43 -9.22
C VAL A 30 20.05 0.97 -8.78
N GLN A 31 19.04 0.71 -7.95
CA GLN A 31 18.68 -0.63 -7.47
C GLN A 31 17.51 -1.26 -8.24
N ILE A 32 16.90 -0.55 -9.18
CA ILE A 32 15.68 -1.03 -9.87
C ILE A 32 15.92 -2.34 -10.65
N HIS A 33 17.13 -2.49 -11.22
CA HIS A 33 17.55 -3.67 -11.98
C HIS A 33 18.36 -4.68 -11.15
N THR A 34 18.60 -4.41 -9.86
CA THR A 34 19.33 -5.32 -9.00
C THR A 34 18.43 -6.49 -8.61
N ALA A 35 18.95 -7.72 -8.72
CA ALA A 35 18.30 -8.89 -8.16
C ALA A 35 18.11 -8.70 -6.65
N GLN A 36 16.86 -8.71 -6.23
CA GLN A 36 16.41 -8.62 -4.84
C GLN A 36 15.19 -9.54 -4.72
N ASP A 37 14.74 -9.79 -3.49
CA ASP A 37 13.49 -10.49 -3.24
C ASP A 37 12.35 -9.75 -3.96
N ASN A 38 11.96 -10.30 -5.11
CA ASN A 38 10.84 -9.85 -5.90
C ASN A 38 9.64 -10.62 -5.37
N HIS A 39 8.67 -9.89 -4.82
CA HIS A 39 7.48 -10.49 -4.25
C HIS A 39 6.36 -10.48 -5.30
N ASP A 40 5.70 -11.63 -5.46
CA ASP A 40 4.65 -11.77 -6.45
C ASP A 40 3.49 -10.79 -6.19
N GLY A 41 3.05 -10.11 -7.25
CA GLY A 41 2.03 -9.06 -7.17
C GLY A 41 2.48 -7.74 -6.52
N VAL A 42 3.76 -7.54 -6.22
CA VAL A 42 4.31 -6.25 -5.76
C VAL A 42 4.95 -5.50 -6.92
N LEU A 43 4.50 -4.26 -7.15
CA LEU A 43 5.08 -3.38 -8.16
C LEU A 43 6.36 -2.74 -7.61
N ARG A 44 7.47 -2.88 -8.32
CA ARG A 44 8.72 -2.18 -8.00
C ARG A 44 8.79 -0.84 -8.73
N VAL A 45 9.14 0.22 -8.01
CA VAL A 45 9.30 1.58 -8.56
C VAL A 45 10.64 2.16 -8.13
N GLY A 46 11.35 2.75 -9.08
CA GLY A 46 12.58 3.51 -8.84
C GLY A 46 12.29 4.93 -8.36
N ASP A 47 12.93 5.35 -7.27
CA ASP A 47 12.96 6.74 -6.82
C ASP A 47 14.07 7.50 -7.55
N THR A 48 13.73 7.99 -8.74
CA THR A 48 14.66 8.66 -9.67
C THR A 48 15.29 9.94 -9.11
N GLN A 49 14.55 10.66 -8.25
CA GLN A 49 14.98 11.95 -7.71
C GLN A 49 15.36 11.89 -6.22
N GLY A 50 15.26 10.70 -5.60
CA GLY A 50 15.50 10.53 -4.16
C GLY A 50 14.43 11.19 -3.27
N ARG A 51 13.32 11.68 -3.83
CA ARG A 51 12.31 12.45 -3.08
C ARG A 51 11.55 11.58 -2.11
N LEU A 52 11.24 10.34 -2.49
CA LEU A 52 10.56 9.40 -1.60
C LEU A 52 11.50 8.99 -0.47
N ARG A 53 12.78 8.73 -0.77
CA ARG A 53 13.80 8.49 0.25
C ARG A 53 13.90 9.65 1.24
N SER A 54 13.97 10.89 0.76
CA SER A 54 14.03 12.07 1.62
C SER A 54 12.77 12.25 2.47
N TRP A 55 11.58 12.02 1.89
CA TRP A 55 10.32 12.07 2.63
C TRP A 55 10.30 11.02 3.74
N PHE A 56 10.62 9.76 3.44
CA PHE A 56 10.70 8.69 4.45
C PHE A 56 11.81 8.93 5.49
N ALA A 57 12.85 9.71 5.19
CA ALA A 57 13.84 10.08 6.21
C ALA A 57 13.32 11.15 7.20
N GLN A 58 12.34 11.95 6.79
CA GLN A 58 11.70 12.99 7.63
C GLN A 58 10.54 12.43 8.46
N HIS A 59 9.94 11.32 8.03
CA HIS A 59 8.84 10.66 8.71
C HIS A 59 9.34 9.38 9.38
N ASN A 60 9.02 9.14 10.65
CA ASN A 60 9.41 7.91 11.36
C ASN A 60 8.56 6.69 10.92
N ALA A 61 8.55 6.41 9.61
CA ALA A 61 7.77 5.38 8.96
C ALA A 61 8.58 4.80 7.79
N SER A 62 8.27 3.56 7.40
CA SER A 62 8.86 2.92 6.22
C SER A 62 7.81 2.45 5.21
N LEU A 63 6.54 2.62 5.56
CA LEU A 63 5.36 2.22 4.80
C LEU A 63 4.30 3.31 4.90
N VAL A 64 3.60 3.54 3.80
CA VAL A 64 2.50 4.52 3.71
C VAL A 64 1.36 3.87 2.97
N VAL A 65 0.14 4.07 3.47
CA VAL A 65 -1.09 3.73 2.76
C VAL A 65 -1.63 5.01 2.14
N ILE A 66 -1.72 5.03 0.82
CA ILE A 66 -2.22 6.16 0.04
C ILE A 66 -3.61 5.80 -0.48
N ARG A 67 -4.56 6.71 -0.31
CA ARG A 67 -5.91 6.59 -0.86
C ARG A 67 -5.94 6.91 -2.35
N PRO A 68 -6.97 6.46 -3.09
CA PRO A 68 -7.14 6.81 -4.51
C PRO A 68 -7.19 8.33 -4.79
N ASP A 69 -7.62 9.15 -3.83
CA ASP A 69 -7.65 10.61 -3.90
C ASP A 69 -6.32 11.30 -3.52
N ARG A 70 -5.23 10.52 -3.44
CA ARG A 70 -3.84 10.98 -3.21
C ARG A 70 -3.54 11.52 -1.82
N PHE A 71 -4.37 11.18 -0.82
CA PHE A 71 -4.11 11.47 0.58
C PHE A 71 -3.47 10.29 1.30
N VAL A 72 -2.64 10.58 2.30
CA VAL A 72 -2.09 9.58 3.21
C VAL A 72 -3.17 9.15 4.19
N ALA A 73 -3.56 7.88 4.15
CA ALA A 73 -4.50 7.29 5.09
C ALA A 73 -3.81 6.83 6.38
N ALA A 74 -2.60 6.30 6.26
CA ALA A 74 -1.82 5.80 7.39
C ALA A 74 -0.32 5.74 7.06
N THR A 75 0.48 5.81 8.11
CA THR A 75 1.92 5.55 8.08
C THR A 75 2.24 4.41 9.03
N ALA A 76 3.16 3.53 8.68
CA ALA A 76 3.55 2.39 9.51
C ALA A 76 5.03 2.02 9.35
N ILE A 77 5.50 1.23 10.31
CA ILE A 77 6.71 0.41 10.18
C ILE A 77 6.29 -1.07 10.08
N PRO A 78 7.17 -1.97 9.59
CA PRO A 78 6.76 -3.33 9.24
C PRO A 78 6.19 -4.09 10.45
N GLN A 79 6.71 -3.85 11.65
CA GLN A 79 6.24 -4.46 12.91
C GLN A 79 4.82 -4.05 13.30
N THR A 80 4.32 -2.93 12.76
CA THR A 80 3.02 -2.34 13.11
C THR A 80 2.01 -2.42 11.97
N LEU A 81 2.44 -2.79 10.76
CA LEU A 81 1.65 -2.70 9.53
C LEU A 81 0.31 -3.43 9.65
N GLY A 82 0.33 -4.72 10.01
CA GLY A 82 -0.90 -5.51 10.09
C GLY A 82 -1.94 -4.92 11.06
N LYS A 83 -1.51 -4.39 12.21
CA LYS A 83 -2.40 -3.73 13.18
C LYS A 83 -2.96 -2.42 12.64
N THR A 84 -2.12 -1.61 12.00
CA THR A 84 -2.52 -0.34 11.37
C THR A 84 -3.54 -0.57 10.27
N LEU A 85 -3.34 -1.58 9.42
CA LEU A 85 -4.27 -1.94 8.36
C LEU A 85 -5.62 -2.45 8.90
N ASN A 86 -5.62 -3.27 9.95
CA ASN A 86 -6.88 -3.71 10.58
C ASN A 86 -7.67 -2.52 11.14
N LYS A 87 -6.98 -1.60 11.82
CA LYS A 87 -7.61 -0.38 12.34
C LYS A 87 -8.14 0.49 11.19
N LEU A 88 -7.37 0.65 10.12
CA LEU A 88 -7.75 1.44 8.96
C LEU A 88 -8.97 0.84 8.26
N ALA A 89 -9.01 -0.48 8.07
CA ALA A 89 -10.13 -1.18 7.45
C ALA A 89 -11.43 -1.03 8.25
N SER A 90 -11.34 -1.11 9.58
CA SER A 90 -12.47 -0.89 10.48
C SER A 90 -13.01 0.54 10.40
N VAL A 91 -12.15 1.56 10.35
CA VAL A 91 -12.56 2.98 10.29
C VAL A 91 -13.14 3.35 8.93
N MET A 92 -12.57 2.81 7.86
CA MET A 92 -12.99 3.11 6.49
C MET A 92 -14.27 2.35 6.06
N THR A 93 -14.86 1.53 6.94
CA THR A 93 -16.04 0.70 6.65
C THR A 93 -15.94 0.02 5.28
N LEU A 94 -14.74 -0.50 4.95
CA LEU A 94 -14.40 -0.95 3.59
C LEU A 94 -15.36 -2.06 3.17
N THR A 95 -16.37 -1.69 2.41
CA THR A 95 -17.27 -2.60 1.70
C THR A 95 -16.57 -2.98 0.40
N SER A 96 -16.50 -4.28 0.11
CA SER A 96 -15.98 -4.76 -1.17
C SER A 96 -16.71 -4.07 -2.33
N PRO A 97 -16.03 -3.74 -3.44
CA PRO A 97 -16.66 -3.09 -4.59
C PRO A 97 -17.73 -3.94 -5.31
N ASP A 98 -18.02 -5.14 -4.82
CA ASP A 98 -19.11 -6.01 -5.29
C ASP A 98 -20.46 -5.70 -4.61
N ALA A 99 -20.52 -4.69 -3.75
CA ALA A 99 -21.78 -4.15 -3.23
C ALA A 99 -22.44 -3.25 -4.30
N ASP A 100 -23.15 -3.91 -5.21
CA ASP A 100 -24.17 -3.41 -6.15
C ASP A 100 -24.41 -1.88 -6.13
N VAL A 101 -23.72 -1.16 -7.02
CA VAL A 101 -24.10 0.23 -7.33
C VAL A 101 -25.25 0.16 -8.33
N SER A 102 -26.46 -0.02 -7.82
CA SER A 102 -27.70 0.18 -8.56
C SER A 102 -27.79 1.66 -8.99
N VAL A 103 -27.38 1.95 -10.22
CA VAL A 103 -27.51 3.29 -10.83
C VAL A 103 -28.98 3.49 -11.22
N GLU A 104 -29.72 4.26 -10.42
CA GLU A 104 -31.05 4.72 -10.78
C GLU A 104 -30.97 5.71 -11.93
N LYS A 105 -31.46 5.30 -13.11
CA LYS A 105 -31.61 6.14 -14.28
C LYS A 105 -32.86 7.01 -14.10
N VAL A 106 -32.68 8.30 -13.84
CA VAL A 106 -33.76 9.29 -13.82
C VAL A 106 -34.22 9.55 -15.27
N ALA A 107 -35.52 9.42 -15.49
CA ALA A 107 -36.22 9.63 -16.76
C ALA A 107 -36.42 11.11 -17.11
#